data_AF-A0A7J4TU10-F1
#
_entry.id   AF-A0A7J4TU10-F1
#
_cell.length_a   1.000
_cell.length_b   1.000
_cell.length_c   1.000
_cell.angle_alpha   90.00
_cell.angle_beta   90.00
_cell.angle_gamma   90.00
#
_symmetry.space_group_name_H-M   'P 1'
#
loop_
_entity.id
_entity.type
_entity.pdbx_description
1 polymer ?
#
loop_
_entity_poly.entity_id
_entity_poly.type
_entity_poly.pdbx_seq_one_letter_code
_entity_poly.pdbx_strand_id
1 'polypeptide(L)'
;MVLGIIILIALLIPVVLVIREMKREGFTKKTTTLLVMGLLVFGVAFMVYIDGSNLKQHFENAPKLFLLDNQGTLVAGIKELRTETTYTIQYLAQAELDELNLLYQQGSLEKMKGTSDTLLIFAKEYFDVDEMKFVDSKPFFRSEIDELFATQDPISFYAEALRYKTVYDTEPAPLIEVEVLVHERLVEEVKKKLLLEDPAQLKGMFFATLLMQKVNTQDENTLLVVLDALQKEKVMMHKENLVLAVGKRLPQPVVRFFLTNQKK
;
A
#
# COMPACT_ATOMS: atom_id res chain seq x y z
N MET A 1 -9.25 2.87 28.87
CA MET A 1 -8.54 2.89 30.17
C MET A 1 -8.57 1.55 30.90
N VAL A 2 -9.74 0.94 31.15
CA VAL A 2 -9.84 -0.32 31.93
C VAL A 2 -9.05 -1.48 31.31
N LEU A 3 -9.12 -1.65 29.98
CA LEU A 3 -8.38 -2.69 29.25
C LEU A 3 -6.85 -2.54 29.40
N GLY A 4 -6.35 -1.30 29.38
CA GLY A 4 -4.91 -1.01 29.53
C GLY A 4 -4.39 -1.35 30.92
N ILE A 5 -5.20 -1.16 31.97
CA ILE A 5 -4.84 -1.54 33.34
C ILE A 5 -4.78 -3.07 33.49
N ILE A 6 -5.74 -3.80 32.90
CA ILE A 6 -5.76 -5.27 32.92
C ILE A 6 -4.51 -5.84 32.24
N ILE A 7 -4.12 -5.27 31.10
CA ILE A 7 -2.92 -5.66 30.35
C ILE A 7 -1.65 -5.37 31.15
N LEU A 8 -1.56 -4.19 31.78
CA LEU A 8 -0.42 -3.82 32.63
C LEU A 8 -0.25 -4.80 33.81
N ILE A 9 -1.36 -5.17 34.44
CA ILE A 9 -1.38 -6.15 35.54
C ILE A 9 -0.95 -7.53 35.04
N ALA A 10 -1.44 -7.97 33.87
CA ALA A 10 -1.06 -9.24 33.26
C ALA A 10 0.45 -9.33 32.93
N LEU A 11 1.06 -8.22 32.51
CA LEU A 11 2.52 -8.12 32.28
C LEU A 11 3.34 -8.09 33.58
N LEU A 12 2.79 -7.57 34.66
CA LEU A 12 3.45 -7.51 35.98
C LEU A 12 3.51 -8.87 36.69
N ILE A 13 2.49 -9.73 36.51
CA ILE A 13 2.42 -11.05 37.14
C ILE A 13 3.66 -11.92 36.87
N PRO A 14 4.11 -12.15 35.61
CA PRO A 14 5.30 -12.94 35.35
C PRO A 14 6.57 -12.29 35.92
N VAL A 15 6.69 -10.96 35.92
CA VAL A 15 7.84 -10.26 36.55
C VAL A 15 7.89 -10.50 38.06
N VAL A 16 6.74 -10.40 38.74
CA VAL A 16 6.64 -10.65 40.19
C VAL A 16 6.90 -12.11 40.53
N LEU A 17 6.41 -13.05 39.71
CA LEU A 17 6.69 -14.49 39.88
C LEU A 17 8.19 -14.78 39.73
N VAL A 18 8.89 -14.13 38.81
CA VAL A 18 10.35 -14.25 38.64
C VAL A 18 11.09 -13.73 39.86
N ILE A 19 10.74 -12.53 40.34
CA ILE A 19 11.37 -11.91 41.53
C ILE A 19 11.14 -12.78 42.77
N ARG A 20 9.93 -13.34 42.93
CA ARG A 20 9.59 -14.22 44.05
C ARG A 20 10.44 -15.49 44.03
N GLU A 21 10.62 -16.09 42.86
CA GLU A 21 11.37 -17.35 42.74
C GLU A 21 12.89 -17.16 42.73
N MET A 22 13.39 -15.96 42.38
CA MET A 22 14.80 -15.57 42.56
C MET A 22 15.24 -15.57 44.03
N LYS A 23 14.31 -15.48 45.00
CA LYS A 23 14.63 -15.61 46.43
C LYS A 23 14.79 -17.06 46.91
N ARG A 24 14.41 -18.05 46.09
CA ARG A 24 14.66 -19.46 46.38
C ARG A 24 16.01 -19.86 45.79
N GLU A 25 16.86 -20.47 46.61
CA GLU A 25 18.27 -20.79 46.35
C GLU A 25 18.56 -21.73 45.14
N GLY A 26 17.58 -22.01 44.28
CA GLY A 26 17.70 -22.88 43.11
C GLY A 26 17.80 -22.17 41.74
N PHE A 27 17.69 -20.84 41.69
CA PHE A 27 17.74 -20.11 40.42
C PHE A 27 19.18 -19.90 39.93
N THR A 28 19.65 -20.78 39.05
CA THR A 28 20.95 -20.58 38.40
C THR A 28 20.90 -19.37 37.47
N LYS A 29 22.03 -18.65 37.30
CA LYS A 29 22.15 -17.52 36.36
C LYS A 29 21.53 -17.82 34.98
N LYS A 30 21.67 -19.06 34.49
CA LYS A 30 21.12 -19.51 33.21
C LYS A 30 19.60 -19.46 33.17
N THR A 31 18.92 -19.88 34.23
CA THR A 31 17.45 -19.85 34.31
C THR A 31 16.94 -18.41 34.33
N THR A 32 17.61 -17.51 35.07
CA THR A 32 17.26 -16.08 35.09
C THR A 32 17.42 -15.44 33.70
N THR A 33 18.53 -15.70 33.01
CA THR A 33 18.77 -15.17 31.66
C THR A 33 17.72 -15.63 30.66
N LEU A 34 17.34 -16.92 30.71
CA LEU A 34 16.36 -17.52 29.80
C LEU A 34 14.96 -16.93 30.03
N LEU A 35 14.63 -16.64 31.29
CA LEU A 35 13.34 -16.04 31.67
C LEU A 35 13.27 -14.56 31.29
N VAL A 36 14.36 -13.80 31.50
CA VAL A 36 14.46 -12.40 31.03
C VAL A 36 14.38 -12.34 29.50
N MET A 37 15.05 -13.24 28.78
CA MET A 37 14.90 -13.34 27.32
C MET A 37 13.47 -13.70 26.93
N GLY A 38 12.84 -14.66 27.60
CA GLY A 38 11.44 -15.03 27.33
C GLY A 38 10.48 -13.86 27.54
N LEU A 39 10.69 -13.06 28.59
CA LEU A 39 9.86 -11.90 28.93
C LEU A 39 10.08 -10.74 27.95
N LEU A 40 11.33 -10.53 27.49
CA LEU A 40 11.64 -9.59 26.40
C LEU A 40 10.97 -10.01 25.08
N VAL A 41 11.11 -11.29 24.69
CA VAL A 41 10.48 -11.82 23.48
C VAL A 41 8.95 -11.73 23.57
N PHE A 42 8.37 -12.06 24.72
CA PHE A 42 6.94 -11.93 24.96
C PHE A 42 6.48 -10.47 24.91
N GLY A 43 7.21 -9.55 25.54
CA GLY A 43 6.88 -8.11 25.51
C GLY A 43 6.89 -7.54 24.10
N VAL A 44 7.89 -7.91 23.29
CA VAL A 44 7.94 -7.54 21.87
C VAL A 44 6.78 -8.17 21.09
N ALA A 45 6.53 -9.47 21.24
CA ALA A 45 5.43 -10.16 20.57
C ALA A 45 4.05 -9.58 20.95
N PHE A 46 3.89 -9.17 22.21
CA PHE A 46 2.67 -8.58 22.73
C PHE A 46 2.45 -7.16 22.21
N MET A 47 3.49 -6.32 22.17
CA MET A 47 3.39 -5.02 21.51
C MET A 47 3.08 -5.17 20.03
N VAL A 48 3.70 -6.13 19.34
CA VAL A 48 3.39 -6.46 17.94
C VAL A 48 1.93 -6.93 17.79
N TYR A 49 1.41 -7.69 18.75
CA TYR A 49 0.00 -8.11 18.73
C TYR A 49 -0.96 -6.93 18.93
N ILE A 50 -0.73 -6.08 19.93
CA ILE A 50 -1.55 -4.88 20.18
C ILE A 50 -1.48 -3.96 18.98
N ASP A 51 -0.29 -3.60 18.53
CA ASP A 51 -0.12 -2.68 17.41
C ASP A 51 -0.67 -3.28 16.12
N GLY A 52 -0.65 -4.61 15.93
CA GLY A 52 -1.24 -5.28 14.76
C GLY A 52 -2.76 -5.27 14.79
N SER A 53 -3.34 -5.46 15.98
CA SER A 53 -4.79 -5.34 16.20
C SER A 53 -5.27 -3.89 16.10
N ASN A 54 -4.48 -2.94 16.61
CA ASN A 54 -4.69 -1.51 16.46
C ASN A 54 -4.45 -1.07 15.02
N LEU A 55 -3.51 -1.65 14.27
CA LEU A 55 -3.34 -1.44 12.83
C LEU A 55 -4.64 -1.77 12.12
N LYS A 56 -5.26 -2.90 12.47
CA LYS A 56 -6.54 -3.34 11.91
C LYS A 56 -7.73 -2.46 12.34
N GLN A 57 -7.67 -1.87 13.52
CA GLN A 57 -8.75 -1.07 14.13
C GLN A 57 -8.58 0.46 13.97
N HIS A 58 -7.40 0.96 13.61
CA HIS A 58 -7.04 2.38 13.50
C HIS A 58 -6.58 2.75 12.09
N PHE A 59 -7.07 2.03 11.07
CA PHE A 59 -7.30 2.62 9.75
C PHE A 59 -8.42 3.69 9.79
N GLU A 60 -8.57 4.39 10.90
CA GLU A 60 -9.64 5.37 11.11
C GLU A 60 -9.30 6.71 10.42
N ASN A 61 -8.01 7.03 10.21
CA ASN A 61 -7.60 8.03 9.22
C ASN A 61 -6.98 7.36 7.98
N ALA A 62 -7.72 7.45 6.88
CA ALA A 62 -7.42 6.92 5.56
C ALA A 62 -5.94 6.99 5.13
N PRO A 63 -5.36 5.89 4.60
CA PRO A 63 -3.99 5.89 4.13
C PRO A 63 -3.86 6.73 2.85
N LYS A 64 -2.71 7.42 2.71
CA LYS A 64 -2.28 8.00 1.45
C LYS A 64 -1.30 7.06 0.77
N LEU A 65 -1.58 6.74 -0.48
CA LEU A 65 -0.76 5.85 -1.30
C LEU A 65 -0.24 6.65 -2.49
N PHE A 66 1.07 6.61 -2.72
CA PHE A 66 1.70 7.25 -3.86
C PHE A 66 2.55 6.28 -4.66
N LEU A 67 2.66 6.54 -5.96
CA LEU A 67 3.53 5.81 -6.87
C LEU A 67 4.65 6.75 -7.36
N LEU A 68 5.89 6.31 -7.18
CA LEU A 68 7.06 6.93 -7.79
C LEU A 68 7.33 6.32 -9.16
N ASP A 69 7.80 7.14 -10.09
CA ASP A 69 8.48 6.67 -11.28
C ASP A 69 9.95 6.30 -10.98
N ASN A 70 10.65 5.85 -12.02
CA ASN A 70 12.06 5.46 -11.94
C ASN A 70 12.99 6.66 -11.68
N GLN A 71 12.49 7.90 -11.77
CA GLN A 71 13.23 9.12 -11.48
C GLN A 71 12.96 9.62 -10.05
N GLY A 72 12.10 8.95 -9.29
CA GLY A 72 11.71 9.37 -7.95
C GLY A 72 10.67 10.49 -7.93
N THR A 73 9.90 10.66 -9.00
CA THR A 73 8.79 11.62 -9.09
C THR A 73 7.46 10.93 -8.80
N LEU A 74 6.57 11.55 -8.03
CA LEU A 74 5.21 11.06 -7.80
C LEU A 74 4.41 11.21 -9.09
N VAL A 75 3.96 10.08 -9.64
CA VAL A 75 3.20 10.03 -10.91
C VAL A 75 1.74 9.62 -10.72
N ALA A 76 1.40 9.04 -9.56
CA ALA A 76 0.03 8.71 -9.20
C ALA A 76 -0.16 8.79 -7.69
N GLY A 77 -1.37 9.14 -7.26
CA GLY A 77 -1.73 9.24 -5.86
C GLY A 77 -3.17 8.85 -5.62
N ILE A 78 -3.39 8.19 -4.49
CA ILE A 78 -4.71 7.79 -4.01
C ILE A 78 -4.81 8.20 -2.55
N LYS A 79 -5.92 8.84 -2.19
CA LYS A 79 -6.31 9.07 -0.80
C LYS A 79 -7.72 8.56 -0.59
N GLU A 80 -7.97 7.97 0.56
CA GLU A 80 -9.33 7.61 0.94
C GLU A 80 -10.01 8.82 1.61
N LEU A 81 -11.26 9.06 1.22
CA LEU A 81 -12.14 10.08 1.75
C LEU A 81 -13.13 9.39 2.68
N ARG A 82 -13.03 9.73 3.97
CA ARG A 82 -13.94 9.22 4.98
C ARG A 82 -15.06 10.23 5.19
N THR A 83 -16.28 9.80 4.90
CA THR A 83 -17.49 10.47 5.41
C THR A 83 -18.05 9.66 6.56
N GLU A 84 -19.01 10.21 7.31
CA GLU A 84 -19.57 9.55 8.51
C GLU A 84 -20.11 8.12 8.25
N THR A 85 -20.46 7.81 7.00
CA THR A 85 -21.11 6.54 6.64
C THR A 85 -20.47 5.81 5.45
N THR A 86 -19.57 6.44 4.70
CA THR A 86 -18.96 5.82 3.52
C THR A 86 -17.47 6.12 3.39
N TYR A 87 -16.75 5.14 2.86
CA TYR A 87 -15.38 5.26 2.42
C TYR A 87 -15.36 5.36 0.91
N THR A 88 -14.81 6.43 0.37
CA THR A 88 -14.64 6.61 -1.08
C THR A 88 -13.17 6.79 -1.41
N ILE A 89 -12.74 6.22 -2.53
CA ILE A 89 -11.39 6.41 -3.03
C ILE A 89 -11.37 7.69 -3.86
N GLN A 90 -10.47 8.62 -3.54
CA GLN A 90 -10.18 9.79 -4.36
C GLN A 90 -8.81 9.66 -5.02
N TYR A 91 -8.80 9.83 -6.34
CA TYR A 91 -7.58 9.91 -7.14
C TYR A 91 -7.10 11.36 -7.16
N LEU A 92 -5.79 11.57 -7.01
CA LEU A 92 -5.24 12.91 -6.95
C LEU A 92 -5.14 13.55 -8.34
N ALA A 93 -5.50 14.82 -8.43
CA ALA A 93 -5.29 15.64 -9.62
C ALA A 93 -3.81 16.05 -9.76
N GLN A 94 -3.41 16.48 -10.96
CA GLN A 94 -2.02 16.85 -11.23
C GLN A 94 -1.51 17.97 -10.30
N ALA A 95 -2.33 19.00 -10.05
CA ALA A 95 -1.95 20.10 -9.16
C ALA A 95 -1.63 19.64 -7.72
N GLU A 96 -2.37 18.64 -7.20
CA GLU A 96 -2.08 18.05 -5.89
C GLU A 96 -0.78 17.23 -5.92
N LEU A 97 -0.53 16.49 -7.00
CA LEU A 97 0.70 15.71 -7.17
C LEU A 97 1.93 16.63 -7.25
N ASP A 98 1.82 17.77 -7.93
CA ASP A 98 2.92 18.74 -8.06
C ASP A 98 3.29 19.35 -6.69
N GLU A 99 2.30 19.70 -5.88
CA GLU A 99 2.52 20.17 -4.50
C GLU A 99 3.20 19.09 -3.65
N LEU A 100 2.71 17.85 -3.73
CA LEU A 100 3.25 16.72 -2.99
C LEU A 100 4.67 16.36 -3.45
N ASN A 101 4.98 16.53 -4.74
CA ASN A 101 6.31 16.32 -5.30
C ASN A 101 7.32 17.29 -4.70
N LEU A 102 6.95 18.57 -4.57
CA LEU A 102 7.78 19.57 -3.89
C LEU A 102 8.08 19.15 -2.44
N LEU A 103 7.05 18.71 -1.70
CA LEU A 103 7.20 18.26 -0.32
C LEU A 103 8.07 17.00 -0.21
N TYR A 104 7.94 16.08 -1.16
CA TYR A 104 8.74 14.86 -1.23
C TYR A 104 10.22 15.16 -1.44
N GLN A 105 10.53 16.01 -2.42
CA GLN A 105 11.91 16.44 -2.72
C GLN A 105 12.55 17.19 -1.55
N GLN A 106 11.76 17.88 -0.73
CA GLN A 106 12.21 18.55 0.49
C GLN A 106 12.33 17.62 1.70
N GLY A 107 12.05 16.32 1.57
CA GLY A 107 12.03 15.36 2.67
C GLY A 107 10.92 15.61 3.70
N SER A 108 9.90 16.41 3.35
CA SER A 108 8.82 16.84 4.25
C SER A 108 7.67 15.84 4.34
N LEU A 109 7.99 14.58 4.66
CA LEU A 109 7.03 13.46 4.65
C LEU A 109 5.86 13.63 5.65
N GLU A 110 6.09 14.28 6.79
CA GLU A 110 4.99 14.60 7.72
C GLU A 110 3.95 15.53 7.08
N LYS A 111 4.40 16.49 6.27
CA LYS A 111 3.51 17.42 5.56
C LYS A 111 2.74 16.68 4.47
N MET A 112 3.41 15.81 3.71
CA MET A 112 2.75 14.96 2.70
C MET A 112 1.68 14.06 3.32
N LYS A 113 2.00 13.43 4.46
CA LYS A 113 1.06 12.61 5.23
C LYS A 113 -0.15 13.46 5.64
N GLY A 114 0.09 14.66 6.17
CA GLY A 114 -0.97 15.54 6.64
C GLY A 114 -1.70 14.89 7.81
N THR A 115 -3.03 14.78 7.71
CA THR A 115 -3.89 14.18 8.75
C THR A 115 -4.03 12.66 8.66
N SER A 116 -3.51 12.02 7.61
CA SER A 116 -3.55 10.57 7.46
C SER A 116 -2.70 9.87 8.51
N ASP A 117 -3.11 8.68 8.97
CA ASP A 117 -2.32 7.91 9.94
C ASP A 117 -1.09 7.29 9.28
N THR A 118 -1.23 6.89 8.01
CA THR A 118 -0.19 6.20 7.24
C THR A 118 0.02 6.86 5.88
N LEU A 119 1.29 6.92 5.48
CA LEU A 119 1.74 7.32 4.16
C LEU A 119 2.60 6.19 3.59
N LEU A 120 2.17 5.62 2.46
CA LEU A 120 2.92 4.61 1.70
C LEU A 120 3.32 5.17 0.34
N ILE A 121 4.59 4.98 0.00
CA ILE A 121 5.18 5.39 -1.26
C ILE A 121 5.74 4.13 -1.93
N PHE A 122 5.20 3.80 -3.09
CA PHE A 122 5.56 2.62 -3.86
C PHE A 122 6.53 3.02 -4.96
N ALA A 123 7.62 2.29 -5.09
CA ALA A 123 8.47 2.37 -6.27
C ALA A 123 7.77 1.63 -7.43
N LYS A 124 7.95 2.10 -8.67
CA LYS A 124 7.30 1.49 -9.85
C LYS A 124 7.66 0.00 -9.99
N GLU A 125 8.89 -0.35 -9.63
CA GLU A 125 9.47 -1.69 -9.65
C GLU A 125 8.76 -2.67 -8.68
N TYR A 126 7.86 -2.17 -7.83
CA TYR A 126 6.95 -3.01 -7.07
C TYR A 126 5.95 -3.76 -7.98
N PHE A 127 5.57 -3.13 -9.08
CA PHE A 127 4.64 -3.66 -10.07
C PHE A 127 5.34 -4.33 -11.26
N ASP A 128 6.67 -4.32 -11.30
CA ASP A 128 7.47 -5.02 -12.31
C ASP A 128 7.24 -6.54 -12.25
N VAL A 129 6.39 -7.01 -13.15
CA VAL A 129 6.23 -8.41 -13.52
C VAL A 129 5.99 -8.43 -15.03
N ASP A 130 6.61 -9.38 -15.73
CA ASP A 130 6.53 -9.55 -17.19
C ASP A 130 5.16 -10.08 -17.65
N GLU A 131 4.12 -9.83 -16.87
CA GLU A 131 2.78 -10.34 -17.06
C GLU A 131 1.84 -9.25 -17.58
N MET A 132 0.95 -9.67 -18.46
CA MET A 132 -0.22 -8.91 -18.87
C MET A 132 -1.11 -8.62 -17.66
N LYS A 133 -1.46 -7.35 -17.44
CA LYS A 133 -2.34 -6.90 -16.36
C LYS A 133 -3.68 -6.47 -16.92
N PHE A 134 -4.76 -6.74 -16.18
CA PHE A 134 -6.11 -6.41 -16.64
C PHE A 134 -6.61 -5.12 -16.01
N VAL A 135 -6.90 -4.08 -16.78
CA VAL A 135 -7.53 -2.86 -16.28
C VAL A 135 -8.87 -2.70 -16.97
N ASP A 136 -9.96 -2.64 -16.19
CA ASP A 136 -11.35 -2.69 -16.69
C ASP A 136 -11.58 -3.89 -17.64
N SER A 137 -11.10 -5.08 -17.24
CA SER A 137 -11.16 -6.32 -18.04
C SER A 137 -10.36 -6.30 -19.35
N LYS A 138 -9.56 -5.26 -19.61
CA LYS A 138 -8.72 -5.17 -20.81
C LYS A 138 -7.26 -5.46 -20.48
N PRO A 139 -6.57 -6.25 -21.32
CA PRO A 139 -5.15 -6.55 -21.09
C PRO A 139 -4.29 -5.33 -21.40
N PHE A 140 -3.30 -5.09 -20.55
CA PHE A 140 -2.22 -4.11 -20.70
C PHE A 140 -0.88 -4.80 -20.51
N PHE A 141 0.04 -4.60 -21.44
CA PHE A 141 1.43 -4.99 -21.33
C PHE A 141 2.19 -4.00 -20.45
N ARG A 142 3.31 -4.45 -19.89
CA ARG A 142 4.19 -3.63 -19.06
C ARG A 142 4.60 -2.32 -19.74
N SER A 143 4.95 -2.36 -21.02
CA SER A 143 5.32 -1.17 -21.79
C SER A 143 4.16 -0.17 -21.91
N GLU A 144 2.92 -0.64 -22.08
CA GLU A 144 1.74 0.24 -22.14
C GLU A 144 1.46 0.89 -20.77
N ILE A 145 1.67 0.15 -19.67
CA ILE A 145 1.56 0.68 -18.31
C ILE A 145 2.66 1.73 -18.07
N ASP A 146 3.87 1.44 -18.53
CA ASP A 146 5.00 2.33 -18.37
C ASP A 146 4.78 3.66 -19.10
N GLU A 147 4.29 3.58 -20.34
CA GLU A 147 3.96 4.71 -21.18
C GLU A 147 2.79 5.52 -20.61
N LEU A 148 1.74 4.86 -20.10
CA LEU A 148 0.63 5.54 -19.44
C LEU A 148 1.09 6.40 -18.25
N PHE A 149 2.01 5.90 -17.42
CA PHE A 149 2.51 6.69 -16.30
C PHE A 149 3.46 7.82 -16.74
N ALA A 150 4.18 7.64 -17.85
CA ALA A 150 5.13 8.61 -18.38
C ALA A 150 4.47 9.74 -19.19
N THR A 151 3.36 9.48 -19.85
CA THR A 151 2.71 10.47 -20.73
C THR A 151 2.09 11.63 -19.93
N GLN A 152 2.13 12.83 -20.54
CA GLN A 152 1.42 14.01 -20.05
C GLN A 152 -0.07 13.98 -20.42
N ASP A 153 -0.46 13.13 -21.38
CA ASP A 153 -1.84 12.93 -21.80
C ASP A 153 -2.27 11.46 -21.67
N PRO A 154 -2.48 10.99 -20.42
CA PRO A 154 -2.85 9.60 -20.16
C PRO A 154 -4.24 9.24 -20.69
N ILE A 155 -5.15 10.21 -20.82
CA ILE A 155 -6.51 9.95 -21.29
C ILE A 155 -6.49 9.64 -22.79
N SER A 156 -5.80 10.44 -23.59
CA SER A 156 -5.68 10.19 -25.02
C SER A 156 -4.94 8.90 -25.31
N PHE A 157 -3.85 8.62 -24.57
CA PHE A 157 -3.15 7.34 -24.66
C PHE A 157 -4.07 6.14 -24.36
N TYR A 158 -4.85 6.22 -23.28
CA TYR A 158 -5.80 5.17 -22.93
C TYR A 158 -6.88 5.00 -24.00
N ALA A 159 -7.47 6.11 -24.48
CA ALA A 159 -8.48 6.10 -25.53
C ALA A 159 -7.95 5.44 -26.83
N GLU A 160 -6.71 5.73 -27.20
CA GLU A 160 -6.03 5.12 -28.34
C GLU A 160 -5.77 3.62 -28.11
N ALA A 161 -5.31 3.23 -26.92
CA ALA A 161 -5.16 1.83 -26.54
C ALA A 161 -6.50 1.07 -26.56
N LEU A 162 -7.63 1.73 -26.24
CA LEU A 162 -8.96 1.15 -26.40
C LEU A 162 -9.33 0.99 -27.88
N ARG A 163 -9.01 2.00 -28.72
CA ARG A 163 -9.30 2.02 -30.16
C ARG A 163 -8.58 0.89 -30.90
N TYR A 164 -7.27 0.72 -30.67
CA TYR A 164 -6.54 -0.39 -31.29
C TYR A 164 -7.10 -1.77 -30.89
N LYS A 165 -7.75 -1.88 -29.73
CA LYS A 165 -8.35 -3.14 -29.27
C LYS A 165 -9.78 -3.37 -29.80
N THR A 166 -10.47 -2.34 -30.32
CA THR A 166 -11.79 -2.45 -30.95
C THR A 166 -11.75 -2.50 -32.49
N VAL A 167 -10.74 -1.89 -33.12
CA VAL A 167 -10.63 -1.82 -34.60
C VAL A 167 -10.21 -3.16 -35.23
N TYR A 168 -9.75 -4.14 -34.46
CA TYR A 168 -9.51 -5.50 -34.97
C TYR A 168 -10.76 -6.39 -35.09
N ASP A 169 -11.95 -5.90 -34.69
CA ASP A 169 -13.22 -6.62 -34.86
C ASP A 169 -14.13 -6.04 -35.96
N THR A 170 -13.75 -4.94 -36.62
CA THR A 170 -14.57 -4.32 -37.69
C THR A 170 -13.72 -3.81 -38.86
N GLU A 171 -14.20 -4.05 -40.08
CA GLU A 171 -13.53 -3.74 -41.36
C GLU A 171 -13.04 -2.29 -41.48
N PRO A 172 -11.96 -2.02 -42.26
CA PRO A 172 -11.33 -0.71 -42.33
C PRO A 172 -12.18 0.31 -43.10
N ALA A 173 -12.56 1.40 -42.44
CA ALA A 173 -13.18 2.59 -43.03
C ALA A 173 -12.14 3.74 -43.18
N PRO A 174 -12.37 4.74 -44.06
CA PRO A 174 -11.32 5.57 -44.63
C PRO A 174 -10.68 6.57 -43.65
N LEU A 175 -9.39 6.81 -43.90
CA LEU A 175 -8.39 7.35 -42.98
C LEU A 175 -8.36 8.89 -42.91
N ILE A 176 -7.90 9.42 -41.78
CA ILE A 176 -7.56 10.82 -41.47
C ILE A 176 -8.69 11.68 -40.84
N GLU A 177 -9.70 12.20 -41.56
CA GLU A 177 -10.69 13.12 -40.93
C GLU A 177 -11.68 12.40 -39.99
N VAL A 178 -12.00 11.14 -40.29
CA VAL A 178 -12.79 10.28 -39.39
C VAL A 178 -11.97 9.89 -38.15
N GLU A 179 -10.64 9.81 -38.27
CA GLU A 179 -9.79 9.36 -37.16
C GLU A 179 -9.67 10.38 -36.04
N VAL A 180 -9.54 11.67 -36.38
CA VAL A 180 -9.48 12.76 -35.38
C VAL A 180 -10.83 12.87 -34.66
N LEU A 181 -11.94 12.85 -35.40
CA LEU A 181 -13.28 12.96 -34.82
C LEU A 181 -13.64 11.74 -33.94
N VAL A 182 -13.15 10.55 -34.30
CA VAL A 182 -13.32 9.32 -33.51
C VAL A 182 -12.46 9.37 -32.24
N HIS A 183 -11.22 9.85 -32.33
CA HIS A 183 -10.35 9.97 -31.16
C HIS A 183 -10.89 10.96 -30.12
N GLU A 184 -11.29 12.16 -30.55
CA GLU A 184 -11.87 13.17 -29.64
C GLU A 184 -13.15 12.66 -28.96
N ARG A 185 -14.03 11.96 -29.70
CA ARG A 185 -15.22 11.33 -29.12
C ARG A 185 -14.88 10.25 -28.10
N LEU A 186 -13.90 9.39 -28.40
CA LEU A 186 -13.43 8.36 -27.47
C LEU A 186 -12.86 8.96 -26.18
N VAL A 187 -12.07 10.04 -26.28
CA VAL A 187 -11.53 10.75 -25.12
C VAL A 187 -12.66 11.29 -24.23
N GLU A 188 -13.67 11.93 -24.82
CA GLU A 188 -14.82 12.45 -24.07
C GLU A 188 -15.68 11.34 -23.46
N GLU A 189 -15.87 10.22 -24.17
CA GLU A 189 -16.53 9.03 -23.64
C GLU A 189 -15.77 8.42 -22.46
N VAL A 190 -14.44 8.34 -22.53
CA VAL A 190 -13.59 7.85 -21.44
C VAL A 190 -13.72 8.75 -20.22
N LYS A 191 -13.60 10.08 -20.38
CA LYS A 191 -13.78 11.05 -19.28
C LYS A 191 -15.14 10.88 -18.61
N LYS A 192 -16.19 10.78 -19.41
CA LYS A 192 -17.57 10.64 -18.92
C LYS A 192 -17.82 9.29 -18.24
N LYS A 193 -17.30 8.18 -18.80
CA LYS A 193 -17.46 6.83 -18.24
C LYS A 193 -16.73 6.69 -16.90
N LEU A 194 -15.52 7.25 -16.83
CA LEU A 194 -14.65 7.12 -15.67
C LEU A 194 -14.84 8.24 -14.64
N LEU A 195 -15.70 9.22 -14.93
CA LEU A 195 -15.99 10.39 -14.07
C LEU A 195 -14.70 11.12 -13.65
N LEU A 196 -13.77 11.29 -14.59
CA LEU A 196 -12.48 11.94 -14.33
C LEU A 196 -12.54 13.42 -14.66
N GLU A 197 -12.13 14.26 -13.72
CA GLU A 197 -12.02 15.71 -13.87
C GLU A 197 -10.60 16.13 -14.32
N ASP A 198 -9.59 15.31 -14.00
CA ASP A 198 -8.18 15.59 -14.26
C ASP A 198 -7.46 14.35 -14.85
N PRO A 199 -6.58 14.49 -15.86
CA PRO A 199 -5.87 13.36 -16.47
C PRO A 199 -5.03 12.53 -15.49
N ALA A 200 -4.44 13.12 -14.45
CA ALA A 200 -3.65 12.39 -13.46
C ALA A 200 -4.51 11.41 -12.64
N GLN A 201 -5.81 11.65 -12.54
CA GLN A 201 -6.73 10.74 -11.85
C GLN A 201 -6.81 9.38 -12.56
N LEU A 202 -6.62 9.33 -13.88
CA LEU A 202 -6.52 8.08 -14.62
C LEU A 202 -5.31 7.25 -14.16
N LYS A 203 -4.15 7.90 -13.95
CA LYS A 203 -2.96 7.25 -13.39
C LYS A 203 -3.23 6.72 -11.98
N GLY A 204 -3.94 7.49 -11.16
CA GLY A 204 -4.42 7.06 -9.83
C GLY A 204 -5.29 5.80 -9.89
N MET A 205 -6.25 5.75 -10.82
CA MET A 205 -7.12 4.59 -11.01
C MET A 205 -6.36 3.34 -11.49
N PHE A 206 -5.41 3.51 -12.41
CA PHE A 206 -4.54 2.42 -12.87
C PHE A 206 -3.67 1.89 -11.74
N PHE A 207 -3.06 2.78 -10.95
CA PHE A 207 -2.30 2.42 -9.78
C PHE A 207 -3.14 1.63 -8.76
N ALA A 208 -4.38 2.06 -8.48
CA ALA A 208 -5.30 1.33 -7.60
C ALA A 208 -5.57 -0.09 -8.12
N THR A 209 -5.79 -0.22 -9.42
CA THR A 209 -6.06 -1.49 -10.08
C THR A 209 -4.87 -2.44 -9.99
N LEU A 210 -3.66 -1.95 -10.27
CA LEU A 210 -2.42 -2.73 -10.15
C LEU A 210 -2.18 -3.19 -8.71
N LEU A 211 -2.45 -2.33 -7.73
CA LEU A 211 -2.34 -2.68 -6.32
C LEU A 211 -3.34 -3.78 -5.93
N MET A 212 -4.61 -3.65 -6.32
CA MET A 212 -5.62 -4.67 -6.07
C MET A 212 -5.25 -6.01 -6.73
N GLN A 213 -4.75 -5.99 -7.96
CA GLN A 213 -4.29 -7.20 -8.64
C GLN A 213 -3.13 -7.86 -7.91
N LYS A 214 -2.12 -7.08 -7.51
CA LYS A 214 -0.95 -7.61 -6.79
C LYS A 214 -1.34 -8.26 -5.46
N VAL A 215 -2.28 -7.64 -4.74
CA VAL A 215 -2.79 -8.15 -3.46
C VAL A 215 -3.66 -9.40 -3.66
N ASN A 216 -4.51 -9.42 -4.69
CA ASN A 216 -5.46 -10.51 -4.90
C ASN A 216 -4.87 -11.74 -5.62
N THR A 217 -3.82 -11.59 -6.43
CA THR A 217 -3.23 -12.71 -7.19
C THR A 217 -2.36 -13.65 -6.34
N GLN A 218 -1.92 -13.24 -5.15
CA GLN A 218 -0.96 -14.03 -4.39
C GLN A 218 -1.57 -15.06 -3.42
N ASP A 219 -2.90 -15.11 -3.22
CA ASP A 219 -3.58 -15.94 -2.18
C ASP A 219 -3.00 -15.78 -0.74
N GLU A 220 -2.01 -14.90 -0.58
CA GLU A 220 -1.28 -14.62 0.64
C GLU A 220 -1.97 -13.50 1.42
N ASN A 221 -1.71 -13.43 2.72
CA ASN A 221 -2.20 -12.34 3.56
C ASN A 221 -1.65 -11.01 3.00
N THR A 222 -2.51 -10.02 2.71
CA THR A 222 -2.12 -8.69 2.20
C THR A 222 -0.97 -8.07 2.99
N LEU A 223 -0.94 -8.29 4.31
CA LEU A 223 0.12 -7.81 5.18
C LEU A 223 1.49 -8.46 4.88
N LEU A 224 1.52 -9.74 4.48
CA LEU A 224 2.75 -10.41 4.05
C LEU A 224 3.30 -9.79 2.77
N VAL A 225 2.43 -9.50 1.80
CA VAL A 225 2.82 -8.89 0.52
C VAL A 225 3.44 -7.50 0.77
N VAL A 226 2.80 -6.69 1.60
CA VAL A 226 3.30 -5.36 1.97
C VAL A 226 4.60 -5.44 2.77
N LEU A 227 4.72 -6.39 3.71
CA LEU A 227 5.95 -6.59 4.49
C LEU A 227 7.13 -7.03 3.62
N ASP A 228 6.93 -7.96 2.68
CA ASP A 228 7.95 -8.35 1.71
C ASP A 228 8.40 -7.16 0.86
N ALA A 229 7.46 -6.30 0.46
CA ALA A 229 7.73 -5.07 -0.27
C ALA A 229 8.57 -4.06 0.53
N LEU A 230 8.23 -3.87 1.81
CA LEU A 230 8.96 -3.01 2.75
C LEU A 230 10.37 -3.55 3.04
N GLN A 231 10.54 -4.87 3.11
CA GLN A 231 11.84 -5.53 3.28
C GLN A 231 12.75 -5.36 2.07
N LYS A 232 12.17 -5.43 0.87
CA LYS A 232 12.89 -5.24 -0.41
C LYS A 232 13.07 -3.77 -0.79
N GLU A 233 12.69 -2.84 0.08
CA GLU A 233 12.77 -1.39 -0.13
C GLU A 233 12.00 -0.91 -1.39
N LYS A 234 11.03 -1.71 -1.86
CA LYS A 234 10.15 -1.35 -2.97
C LYS A 234 8.96 -0.51 -2.52
N VAL A 235 8.72 -0.47 -1.21
CA VAL A 235 7.72 0.37 -0.56
C VAL A 235 8.40 1.08 0.59
N MET A 236 8.10 2.36 0.72
CA MET A 236 8.50 3.20 1.83
C MET A 236 7.26 3.57 2.64
N MET A 237 7.37 3.47 3.96
CA MET A 237 6.32 3.89 4.89
C MET A 237 6.85 5.02 5.76
N HIS A 238 6.10 6.11 5.83
CA HIS A 238 6.42 7.19 6.76
C HIS A 238 5.77 6.92 8.12
N LYS A 239 6.58 6.93 9.19
CA LYS A 239 6.25 6.44 10.55
C LYS A 239 5.82 4.97 10.57
N GLU A 240 6.80 4.08 10.41
CA GLU A 240 6.62 2.65 10.68
C GLU A 240 6.14 2.44 12.13
N ASN A 241 5.02 1.71 12.29
CA ASN A 241 4.66 1.20 13.61
C ASN A 241 5.59 0.05 14.01
N LEU A 242 5.55 -0.32 15.29
CA LEU A 242 6.46 -1.33 15.82
C LEU A 242 6.31 -2.68 15.11
N VAL A 243 5.09 -3.05 14.70
CA VAL A 243 4.80 -4.28 13.96
C VAL A 243 5.56 -4.33 12.66
N LEU A 244 5.47 -3.27 11.87
CA LEU A 244 6.12 -3.20 10.56
C LEU A 244 7.63 -3.07 10.72
N ALA A 245 8.09 -2.27 11.70
CA ALA A 245 9.52 -2.13 12.01
C ALA A 245 10.17 -3.45 12.46
N VAL A 246 9.47 -4.24 13.28
CA VAL A 246 9.92 -5.57 13.72
C VAL A 246 9.77 -6.58 12.59
N GLY A 247 8.62 -6.61 11.92
CA GLY A 247 8.32 -7.52 10.81
C GLY A 247 9.31 -7.38 9.66
N LYS A 248 9.73 -6.15 9.33
CA LYS A 248 10.77 -5.88 8.32
C LYS A 248 12.13 -6.48 8.69
N ARG A 249 12.42 -6.68 9.97
CA ARG A 249 13.71 -7.22 10.45
C ARG A 249 13.69 -8.72 10.69
N LEU A 250 12.50 -9.35 10.69
CA LEU A 250 12.36 -10.78 10.92
C LEU A 250 12.54 -11.58 9.62
N PRO A 251 13.13 -12.79 9.69
CA PRO A 251 13.18 -13.69 8.54
C PRO A 251 11.76 -14.02 8.04
N GLN A 252 11.57 -14.03 6.72
CA GLN A 252 10.28 -14.30 6.07
C GLN A 252 9.55 -15.56 6.59
N PRO A 253 10.21 -16.70 6.84
CA PRO A 253 9.54 -17.89 7.40
C PRO A 253 8.89 -17.62 8.76
N VAL A 254 9.51 -16.78 9.60
CA VAL A 254 9.01 -16.41 10.93
C VAL A 254 7.77 -15.52 10.78
N VAL A 255 7.85 -14.51 9.92
CA VAL A 255 6.72 -13.60 9.63
C VAL A 255 5.52 -14.39 9.08
N ARG A 256 5.76 -15.29 8.11
CA ARG A 256 4.75 -16.19 7.55
C ARG A 256 4.08 -17.01 8.65
N PHE A 257 4.86 -17.69 9.49
CA PHE A 257 4.33 -18.51 10.59
C PHE A 257 3.37 -17.72 11.50
N PHE A 258 3.73 -16.50 11.88
CA PHE A 258 2.86 -15.67 12.73
C PHE A 258 1.58 -15.22 12.02
N LEU A 259 1.65 -14.87 10.72
CA LEU A 259 0.52 -14.31 9.98
C LEU A 259 -0.43 -15.36 9.40
N THR A 260 0.03 -16.58 9.09
CA THR A 260 -0.86 -17.67 8.67
C THR A 260 -1.65 -18.28 9.83
N ASN A 261 -1.12 -18.24 11.06
CA ASN A 261 -1.78 -18.82 12.23
C ASN A 261 -2.90 -17.94 12.81
N GLN A 262 -3.13 -16.72 12.30
CA GLN A 262 -4.23 -15.85 12.73
C GLN A 262 -5.56 -16.09 11.99
N LYS A 263 -5.59 -16.97 10.98
CA LYS A 263 -6.82 -17.32 10.24
C LYS A 263 -7.63 -18.47 10.89
N LYS A 264 -7.21 -18.99 12.05
CA LYS A 264 -7.93 -20.01 12.83
C LYS A 264 -8.44 -19.40 14.12
#